data_AF-A0A9E4FGG3-F1
#
_entry.id   AF-A0A9E4FGG3-F1
#
_cell.length_a   1.000
_cell.length_b   1.000
_cell.length_c   1.000
_cell.angle_alpha   90.00
_cell.angle_beta   90.00
_cell.angle_gamma   90.00
#
_symmetry.space_group_name_H-M   'P 1'
#
loop_
_entity.id
_entity.type
_entity.pdbx_description
1 polymer ?
#
loop_
_entity_poly.entity_id
_entity_poly.type
_entity_poly.pdbx_seq_one_letter_code
_entity_poly.pdbx_strand_id
1 'polypeptide(L)'
;MPVNSSYVFIASMDVEPDKEEEFNDVYDSEHIPLIKTVPGVLSVARFQMDELTLILGGERRTIRIENEPKYTAMYEVESPHVLTSDAWGAAVDSGRWPENVRPYTKNRRHVLLKRMSP
;
A
#
# COMPACT_ATOMS: atom_id res chain seq x y z
N MET A 1 -3.21 13.87 4.29
CA MET A 1 -4.00 14.00 3.05
C MET A 1 -5.45 13.70 3.39
N PRO A 2 -6.41 14.57 3.06
CA PRO A 2 -7.82 14.22 3.18
C PRO A 2 -8.15 13.09 2.19
N VAL A 3 -8.77 12.01 2.66
CA VAL A 3 -9.28 10.95 1.78
C VAL A 3 -10.53 11.47 1.10
N ASN A 4 -10.39 11.83 -0.18
CA ASN A 4 -11.47 12.42 -0.98
C ASN A 4 -12.06 11.41 -1.97
N SER A 5 -11.40 10.28 -2.16
CA SER A 5 -11.87 9.19 -3.03
C SER A 5 -13.07 8.43 -2.46
N SER A 6 -13.77 7.73 -3.36
CA SER A 6 -14.81 6.75 -2.99
C SER A 6 -14.23 5.40 -2.60
N TYR A 7 -12.97 5.11 -2.98
CA TYR A 7 -12.32 3.83 -2.76
C TYR A 7 -10.85 3.98 -2.36
N VAL A 8 -10.44 3.17 -1.40
CA VAL A 8 -9.04 3.04 -0.99
C VAL A 8 -8.61 1.59 -1.17
N PHE A 9 -7.64 1.36 -2.04
CA PHE A 9 -6.95 0.09 -2.16
C PHE A 9 -5.72 0.09 -1.24
N ILE A 10 -5.57 -0.97 -0.45
CA ILE A 10 -4.48 -1.12 0.50
C ILE A 10 -3.70 -2.38 0.13
N ALA A 11 -2.40 -2.22 -0.05
CA ALA A 11 -1.47 -3.33 -0.23
C ALA A 11 -0.45 -3.33 0.91
N SER A 12 -0.42 -4.41 1.69
CA SER A 12 0.49 -4.59 2.81
C SER A 12 1.33 -5.84 2.61
N MET A 13 2.59 -5.80 3.02
CA MET A 13 3.52 -6.91 2.88
C MET A 13 4.72 -6.79 3.83
N ASP A 14 5.30 -7.94 4.13
CA ASP A 14 6.67 -8.05 4.63
C ASP A 14 7.62 -8.18 3.45
N VAL A 15 8.88 -7.81 3.65
CA VAL A 15 9.94 -7.88 2.64
C VAL A 15 11.13 -8.61 3.26
N GLU A 16 11.85 -9.41 2.48
CA GLU A 16 13.08 -10.03 2.97
C GLU A 16 14.08 -8.97 3.45
N PRO A 17 14.77 -9.16 4.59
CA PRO A 17 15.57 -8.09 5.21
C PRO A 17 16.66 -7.51 4.30
N ASP A 18 17.29 -8.33 3.46
CA ASP A 18 18.31 -7.94 2.48
C ASP A 18 17.73 -7.24 1.24
N LYS A 19 16.41 -7.20 1.11
CA LYS A 19 15.67 -6.55 0.01
C LYS A 19 14.93 -5.29 0.43
N GLU A 20 14.96 -4.89 1.70
CA GLU A 20 14.24 -3.70 2.17
C GLU A 20 14.74 -2.39 1.54
N GLU A 21 16.05 -2.22 1.38
CA GLU A 21 16.61 -1.00 0.76
C GLU A 21 16.17 -0.89 -0.70
N GLU A 22 16.33 -1.96 -1.48
CA GLU A 22 15.90 -2.03 -2.88
C GLU A 22 14.38 -1.87 -3.00
N PHE A 23 13.59 -2.49 -2.12
CA PHE A 23 12.14 -2.30 -2.06
C PHE A 23 11.77 -0.83 -1.88
N ASN A 24 12.40 -0.13 -0.93
CA ASN A 24 12.07 1.27 -0.65
C ASN A 24 12.47 2.19 -1.80
N ASP A 25 13.67 2.00 -2.37
CA ASP A 25 14.14 2.74 -3.55
C ASP A 25 13.19 2.54 -4.75
N VAL A 26 12.90 1.28 -5.11
CA VAL A 26 12.02 0.96 -6.25
C VAL A 26 10.61 1.48 -6.02
N TYR A 27 10.08 1.43 -4.79
CA TYR A 27 8.74 1.94 -4.52
C TYR A 27 8.61 3.45 -4.79
N ASP A 28 9.60 4.22 -4.32
CA ASP A 28 9.55 5.68 -4.34
C ASP A 28 10.01 6.25 -5.69
N SER A 29 11.04 5.65 -6.30
CA SER A 29 11.62 6.15 -7.56
C SER A 29 10.89 5.65 -8.80
N GLU A 30 10.24 4.48 -8.74
CA GLU A 30 9.62 3.85 -9.92
C GLU A 30 8.15 3.50 -9.70
N HIS A 31 7.84 2.66 -8.71
CA HIS A 31 6.50 2.06 -8.59
C HIS A 31 5.41 3.12 -8.39
N ILE A 32 5.54 4.00 -7.41
CA ILE A 32 4.55 5.06 -7.18
C ILE A 32 4.48 6.05 -8.34
N PRO A 33 5.61 6.57 -8.86
CA PRO A 33 5.56 7.43 -10.04
C PRO A 33 4.80 6.80 -11.21
N LEU A 34 5.05 5.52 -11.51
CA LEU A 34 4.36 4.78 -12.58
C LEU A 34 2.86 4.61 -12.27
N ILE A 35 2.50 4.18 -11.06
CA ILE A 35 1.10 4.00 -10.66
C ILE A 35 0.33 5.32 -10.70
N LYS A 36 0.96 6.44 -10.33
CA LYS A 36 0.33 7.77 -10.40
C LYS A 36 0.05 8.25 -11.82
N THR A 37 0.60 7.61 -12.84
CA THR A 37 0.25 7.89 -14.25
C THR A 37 -1.05 7.22 -14.69
N VAL A 38 -1.55 6.23 -13.92
CA VAL A 38 -2.75 5.46 -14.27
C VAL A 38 -3.99 6.34 -14.07
N PRO A 39 -4.84 6.50 -15.11
CA PRO A 39 -6.10 7.24 -14.98
C PRO A 39 -7.00 6.66 -13.88
N GLY A 40 -7.49 7.53 -12.99
CA GLY A 40 -8.33 7.17 -11.85
C GLY A 40 -7.56 6.82 -10.57
N VAL A 41 -6.23 6.87 -10.57
CA VAL A 41 -5.41 6.92 -9.34
C VAL A 41 -5.29 8.37 -8.89
N LEU A 42 -5.75 8.67 -7.69
CA LEU A 42 -5.83 10.04 -7.17
C LEU A 42 -4.64 10.40 -6.27
N SER A 43 -4.26 9.48 -5.38
CA SER A 43 -3.16 9.67 -4.45
C SER A 43 -2.60 8.32 -4.02
N VAL A 44 -1.34 8.31 -3.59
CA VAL A 44 -0.69 7.15 -2.98
C VAL A 44 0.09 7.61 -1.76
N ALA A 45 -0.03 6.86 -0.67
CA ALA A 45 0.77 7.05 0.54
C ALA A 45 1.38 5.73 0.98
N ARG A 46 2.59 5.77 1.54
CA ARG A 46 3.29 4.62 2.11
C ARG A 46 3.45 4.82 3.61
N PHE A 47 3.37 3.71 4.32
CA PHE A 47 3.50 3.65 5.76
C PHE A 47 4.36 2.44 6.13
N GLN A 48 5.17 2.64 7.14
CA GLN A 48 5.84 1.56 7.86
C GLN A 48 5.17 1.44 9.22
N MET A 49 4.93 0.20 9.67
CA MET A 49 4.37 -0.08 10.98
C MET A 49 5.26 0.45 12.10
N ASP A 50 4.62 1.01 13.14
CA ASP A 50 5.26 1.46 14.37
C ASP A 50 4.49 0.91 15.60
N GLU A 51 5.05 1.03 16.80
CA GLU A 51 4.40 0.57 18.02
C GLU A 51 3.13 1.37 18.32
N LEU A 52 2.01 0.65 18.46
CA LEU A 52 0.72 1.26 18.75
C LEU A 52 0.45 1.29 20.26
N THR A 53 0.50 2.49 20.85
CA THR A 53 -0.01 2.76 22.20
C THR A 53 -1.17 3.76 22.12
N LEU A 54 -2.34 3.40 22.66
CA LEU A 54 -3.53 4.26 22.64
C LEU A 54 -4.31 4.19 23.96
N ILE A 55 -5.17 5.19 24.20
CA ILE A 55 -6.12 5.16 25.31
C ILE A 55 -7.40 4.46 24.86
N LEU A 56 -7.72 3.32 25.49
CA LEU A 56 -8.93 2.55 25.21
C LEU A 56 -9.65 2.26 26.52
N GLY A 57 -10.91 2.68 26.63
CA GLY A 57 -11.68 2.53 27.88
C GLY A 57 -11.08 3.30 29.07
N GLY A 58 -10.39 4.41 28.82
CA GLY A 58 -9.75 5.25 29.85
C GLY A 58 -8.35 4.80 30.27
N GLU A 59 -7.85 3.67 29.75
CA GLU A 59 -6.53 3.13 30.09
C GLU A 59 -5.57 3.20 28.90
N ARG A 60 -4.28 3.48 29.17
CA ARG A 60 -3.23 3.35 28.14
C ARG A 60 -2.95 1.87 27.90
N ARG A 61 -2.99 1.45 26.63
CA ARG A 61 -2.71 0.08 26.22
C ARG A 61 -1.79 0.08 25.02
N THR A 62 -0.76 -0.77 25.06
CA THR A 62 0.05 -1.10 23.88
C THR A 62 -0.55 -2.34 23.24
N ILE A 63 -0.90 -2.23 21.95
CA ILE A 63 -1.52 -3.29 21.17
C ILE A 63 -0.51 -3.80 20.14
N ARG A 64 -0.34 -5.11 20.07
CA ARG A 64 0.45 -5.78 19.03
C ARG A 64 -0.45 -6.76 18.29
N ILE A 65 -0.46 -6.65 16.98
CA ILE A 65 -1.17 -7.59 16.11
C ILE A 65 -0.13 -8.58 15.59
N GLU A 66 -0.32 -9.86 15.90
CA GLU A 66 0.58 -10.90 15.43
C GLU A 66 0.53 -11.01 13.91
N ASN A 67 1.69 -11.16 13.28
CA ASN A 67 1.85 -11.25 11.84
C ASN A 67 1.29 -10.04 11.06
N GLU A 68 1.21 -8.84 11.65
CA GLU A 68 0.88 -7.63 10.89
C GLU A 68 2.04 -7.23 9.96
N PRO A 69 1.80 -6.98 8.65
CA PRO A 69 2.89 -6.68 7.73
C PRO A 69 3.58 -5.35 8.05
N LYS A 70 4.92 -5.33 7.93
CA LYS A 70 5.75 -4.16 8.24
C LYS A 70 5.46 -2.96 7.32
N TYR A 71 5.16 -3.18 6.05
CA TYR A 71 4.92 -2.12 5.07
C TYR A 71 3.48 -2.11 4.58
N THR A 72 2.93 -0.92 4.40
CA THR A 72 1.59 -0.69 3.87
C THR A 72 1.59 0.47 2.88
N ALA A 73 0.98 0.29 1.71
CA ALA A 73 0.68 1.36 0.78
C ALA A 73 -0.84 1.50 0.60
N MET A 74 -1.31 2.74 0.59
CA MET A 74 -2.71 3.11 0.40
C MET A 74 -2.84 3.91 -0.89
N TYR A 75 -3.70 3.44 -1.78
CA TYR A 75 -3.99 4.02 -3.08
C TYR A 75 -5.43 4.53 -3.07
N GLU A 76 -5.61 5.83 -3.23
CA GLU A 76 -6.93 6.40 -3.48
C GLU A 76 -7.26 6.22 -4.96
N VAL A 77 -8.39 5.58 -5.24
CA VAL A 77 -8.85 5.32 -6.61
C VAL A 77 -10.30 5.75 -6.80
N GLU A 78 -10.64 6.18 -8.00
CA GLU A 78 -12.00 6.63 -8.33
C GLU A 78 -13.01 5.49 -8.30
N SER A 79 -12.61 4.29 -8.73
CA SER A 79 -13.46 3.10 -8.71
C SER A 79 -12.64 1.80 -8.69
N PRO A 80 -13.25 0.64 -8.35
CA PRO A 80 -12.58 -0.66 -8.41
C PRO A 80 -12.05 -1.02 -9.80
N HIS A 81 -12.66 -0.51 -10.88
CA HIS A 81 -12.28 -0.83 -12.25
C HIS A 81 -10.87 -0.35 -12.61
N VAL A 82 -10.34 0.66 -11.89
CA VAL A 82 -8.97 1.14 -12.08
C VAL A 82 -7.99 -0.02 -11.88
N LEU A 83 -8.18 -0.85 -10.85
CA LEU A 83 -7.29 -1.95 -10.48
C LEU A 83 -7.31 -3.14 -11.46
N THR A 84 -8.32 -3.19 -12.34
CA THR A 84 -8.47 -4.23 -13.37
C THR A 84 -8.29 -3.66 -14.78
N SER A 85 -7.84 -2.41 -14.91
CA SER A 85 -7.60 -1.78 -16.20
C SER A 85 -6.24 -2.21 -16.77
N ASP A 86 -6.13 -2.18 -18.11
CA ASP A 86 -4.87 -2.47 -18.79
C ASP A 86 -3.76 -1.51 -18.36
N ALA A 87 -4.09 -0.24 -18.12
CA ALA A 87 -3.14 0.77 -17.65
C ALA A 87 -2.57 0.42 -16.27
N TRP A 88 -3.42 -0.05 -15.34
CA TRP A 88 -2.96 -0.52 -14.04
C TRP A 88 -2.07 -1.77 -14.17
N GLY A 89 -2.50 -2.76 -14.95
CA GLY A 89 -1.73 -3.98 -15.22
C GLY A 89 -0.33 -3.67 -15.76
N ALA A 90 -0.26 -2.81 -16.77
CA ALA A 90 1.01 -2.36 -17.35
C ALA A 90 1.89 -1.63 -16.32
N ALA A 91 1.31 -0.75 -15.49
CA ALA A 91 2.06 0.00 -14.49
C ALA A 91 2.61 -0.89 -13.34
N VAL A 92 1.82 -1.84 -12.82
CA VAL A 92 2.29 -2.73 -11.73
C VAL A 92 3.37 -3.72 -12.17
N ASP A 93 3.43 -4.04 -13.47
CA ASP A 93 4.41 -4.94 -14.08
C ASP A 93 5.56 -4.18 -14.78
N SER A 94 5.67 -2.86 -14.56
CA SER A 94 6.76 -2.04 -15.08
C SER A 94 7.90 -1.84 -14.07
N GLY A 95 9.08 -1.48 -14.60
CA GLY A 95 10.27 -1.17 -13.80
C GLY A 95 10.86 -2.40 -13.11
N ARG A 96 11.59 -2.17 -12.02
CA ARG A 96 12.23 -3.23 -11.23
C ARG A 96 11.28 -4.00 -10.33
N TRP A 97 10.06 -3.51 -10.10
CA TRP A 97 9.12 -4.13 -9.16
C TRP A 97 8.85 -5.63 -9.38
N PRO A 98 8.46 -6.11 -10.58
CA PRO A 98 8.07 -7.51 -10.78
C PRO A 98 9.21 -8.51 -10.60
N GLU A 99 10.44 -8.14 -10.93
CA GLU A 99 11.61 -9.04 -10.91
C GLU A 99 12.43 -8.89 -9.63
N ASN A 100 12.68 -7.65 -9.18
CA ASN A 100 13.61 -7.38 -8.09
C ASN A 100 12.96 -7.28 -6.72
N VAL A 101 11.64 -7.05 -6.67
CA VAL A 101 10.94 -6.76 -5.41
C VAL A 101 9.85 -7.79 -5.13
N ARG A 102 8.88 -7.95 -6.04
CA ARG A 102 7.69 -8.80 -5.86
C ARG A 102 8.02 -10.24 -5.39
N PRO A 103 9.04 -10.95 -5.92
CA PRO A 103 9.36 -12.31 -5.49
C PRO A 103 9.84 -12.40 -4.03
N TYR A 104 10.34 -11.30 -3.47
CA TYR A 104 10.89 -11.22 -2.12
C TYR A 104 9.90 -10.61 -1.10
N THR A 105 8.63 -10.48 -1.49
CA THR A 105 7.55 -10.04 -0.59
C THR A 105 6.82 -11.23 0.02
N LYS A 106 6.41 -11.12 1.28
CA LYS A 106 5.71 -12.15 2.06
C LYS A 106 4.53 -11.53 2.81
N ASN A 107 3.66 -12.38 3.38
CA ASN A 107 2.51 -11.93 4.18
C ASN A 107 1.66 -10.86 3.44
N ARG A 108 1.47 -11.06 2.13
CA ARG A 108 0.83 -10.07 1.27
C ARG A 108 -0.67 -10.01 1.58
N ARG A 109 -1.17 -8.81 1.82
CA ARG A 109 -2.59 -8.53 2.06
C ARG A 109 -3.06 -7.44 1.12
N HIS A 110 -4.17 -7.68 0.45
CA HIS A 110 -4.82 -6.73 -0.44
C HIS A 110 -6.23 -6.50 0.06
N VAL A 111 -6.57 -5.25 0.37
CA VAL A 111 -7.89 -4.85 0.86
C VAL A 111 -8.39 -3.70 0.00
N LEU A 112 -9.64 -3.79 -0.46
CA LEU A 112 -10.32 -2.67 -1.11
C LEU A 112 -11.44 -2.19 -0.20
N LEU A 113 -11.33 -0.95 0.26
CA LEU A 113 -12.34 -0.29 1.09
C LEU A 113 -13.16 0.65 0.22
N LYS A 114 -14.48 0.58 0.36
CA LYS A 114 -15.40 1.59 -0.17
C LYS A 114 -15.70 2.59 0.94
N ARG A 115 -15.55 3.88 0.65
CA ARG A 115 -15.99 4.95 1.54
C ARG A 115 -17.50 4.83 1.75
N MET A 116 -17.90 4.64 2.99
CA MET A 116 -19.27 4.90 3.43
C MET A 116 -19.39 6.39 3.76
N SER A 117 -20.58 6.97 3.54
CA SER A 117 -20.96 8.39 3.63
C SER A 117 -20.13 9.28 4.58
N PRO A 118 -20.01 10.60 4.29
CA PRO A 118 -18.91 11.51 4.66
C PRO A 118 -18.13 11.25 5.94
#